data_AF-A0A3G6MRK6-F1
#
_entry.id   AF-A0A3G6MRK6-F1
#
_cell.length_a   1.000
_cell.length_b   1.000
_cell.length_c   1.000
_cell.angle_alpha   90.00
_cell.angle_beta   90.00
_cell.angle_gamma   90.00
#
_symmetry.space_group_name_H-M   'P 1'
#
loop_
_entity.id
_entity.type
_entity.pdbx_description
1 polymer ?
#
loop_
_entity_poly.entity_id
_entity_poly.type
_entity_poly.pdbx_seq_one_letter_code
_entity_poly.pdbx_strand_id
1 'polypeptide(L)'
;MKTILTYDSKIQQGVILLFVLTLFIAILTEKEFLAFAIIIEFFLIAIVQYTLNIIKFFNKKYIRTDSRKVYMFLSTYVVIGVFIWILACVFYVKSLKDIFEILVFTWLILSPILILQSLCISFFDANNNEEVINENINH
;
A
#
# COMPACT_ATOMS: atom_id res chain seq x y z
N MET A 1 -15.18 11.13 -0.81
CA MET A 1 -15.05 9.65 -0.83
C MET A 1 -15.45 9.03 -2.18
N LYS A 2 -16.56 9.45 -2.83
CA LYS A 2 -16.96 8.91 -4.16
C LYS A 2 -15.88 9.10 -5.24
N THR A 3 -15.23 10.26 -5.32
CA THR A 3 -14.30 10.61 -6.41
C THR A 3 -13.00 9.78 -6.43
N ILE A 4 -12.35 9.59 -5.28
CA ILE A 4 -11.10 8.80 -5.18
C ILE A 4 -11.35 7.33 -5.55
N LEU A 5 -12.47 6.77 -5.12
CA LEU A 5 -12.82 5.38 -5.39
C LEU A 5 -13.17 5.12 -6.86
N THR A 6 -13.70 6.12 -7.58
CA THR A 6 -13.90 6.04 -9.04
C THR A 6 -12.58 5.86 -9.80
N TYR A 7 -11.47 6.36 -9.25
CA TYR A 7 -10.15 6.27 -9.88
C TYR A 7 -9.24 5.23 -9.23
N ASP A 8 -9.75 4.41 -8.31
CA ASP A 8 -8.96 3.45 -7.53
C ASP A 8 -8.07 2.55 -8.41
N SER A 9 -8.64 1.92 -9.44
CA SER A 9 -7.88 1.10 -10.38
C SER A 9 -6.78 1.89 -11.11
N LYS A 10 -7.06 3.13 -11.52
CA LYS A 10 -6.04 4.00 -12.16
C LYS A 10 -4.95 4.44 -11.18
N ILE A 11 -5.31 4.69 -9.91
CA ILE A 11 -4.35 5.01 -8.85
C ILE A 11 -3.44 3.81 -8.59
N GLN A 12 -4.00 2.60 -8.47
CA GLN A 12 -3.21 1.38 -8.27
C GLN A 12 -2.28 1.10 -9.45
N GLN A 13 -2.77 1.23 -10.68
CA GLN A 13 -1.96 1.08 -11.90
C GLN A 13 -0.84 2.13 -11.97
N GLY A 14 -1.14 3.39 -11.67
CA GLY A 14 -0.15 4.47 -11.64
C GLY A 14 0.95 4.21 -10.61
N VAL A 15 0.56 3.72 -9.42
CA VAL A 15 1.50 3.33 -8.36
C VAL A 15 2.40 2.16 -8.76
N ILE A 16 1.86 1.12 -9.39
CA ILE A 16 2.67 0.01 -9.92
C ILE A 16 3.63 0.49 -11.02
N LEU A 17 3.13 1.34 -11.93
CA LEU A 17 3.93 1.85 -13.03
C LEU A 17 5.12 2.68 -12.53
N LEU A 18 4.89 3.52 -11.52
CA LEU A 18 5.93 4.31 -10.86
C LEU A 18 7.00 3.38 -10.28
N PHE A 19 6.58 2.34 -9.56
CA PHE A 19 7.47 1.35 -8.97
C PHE A 19 8.35 0.63 -10.02
N VAL A 20 7.74 0.16 -11.12
CA VAL A 20 8.47 -0.49 -12.21
C VAL A 20 9.47 0.47 -12.87
N LEU A 21 9.07 1.73 -13.06
CA LEU A 21 9.94 2.75 -13.63
C LEU A 21 11.15 3.03 -12.73
N THR A 22 10.95 3.12 -11.42
CA THR A 22 12.05 3.35 -10.47
C THR A 22 13.00 2.16 -10.43
N LEU A 23 12.51 0.92 -10.48
CA LEU A 23 13.36 -0.27 -10.61
C LEU A 23 14.19 -0.24 -11.90
N PHE A 24 13.59 0.17 -13.02
CA PHE A 24 14.31 0.27 -14.30
C PHE A 24 15.43 1.32 -14.23
N ILE A 25 15.14 2.49 -13.65
CA ILE A 25 16.12 3.56 -13.44
C ILE A 25 17.22 3.09 -12.47
N ALA A 26 16.88 2.28 -11.46
CA ALA A 26 17.83 1.71 -10.50
C ALA A 26 18.89 0.85 -11.15
N ILE A 27 18.45 -0.08 -12.01
CA ILE A 27 19.32 -1.00 -12.73
C ILE A 27 20.29 -0.25 -13.65
N LEU A 28 19.85 0.86 -14.25
CA LEU A 28 20.65 1.60 -15.22
C LEU A 28 21.70 2.55 -14.62
N THR A 29 21.54 2.96 -13.36
CA THR A 29 22.30 4.10 -12.82
C THR A 29 23.38 3.73 -11.81
N GLU A 30 23.43 2.48 -11.30
CA GLU A 30 24.44 1.96 -10.32
C GLU A 30 24.70 2.84 -9.07
N LYS A 31 23.83 3.82 -8.77
CA LYS A 31 24.04 4.80 -7.69
C LYS A 31 23.41 4.35 -6.38
N GLU A 32 24.15 4.47 -5.28
CA GLU A 32 23.66 4.22 -3.91
C GLU A 32 22.44 5.08 -3.54
N PHE A 33 22.35 6.31 -4.06
CA PHE A 33 21.20 7.21 -3.87
C PHE A 33 19.88 6.58 -4.31
N LEU A 34 19.94 5.67 -5.28
CA LEU A 34 18.79 5.06 -5.90
C LEU A 34 18.18 3.94 -5.04
N ALA A 35 19.01 3.23 -4.25
CA ALA A 35 18.53 2.28 -3.26
C ALA A 35 17.69 2.99 -2.18
N PHE A 36 18.13 4.18 -1.73
CA PHE A 36 17.37 4.98 -0.77
C PHE A 36 16.04 5.50 -1.35
N ALA A 37 16.05 5.93 -2.62
CA ALA A 37 14.84 6.35 -3.32
C ALA A 37 13.80 5.22 -3.44
N ILE A 38 14.24 3.99 -3.76
CA ILE A 38 13.37 2.80 -3.81
C ILE A 38 12.73 2.53 -2.45
N ILE A 39 13.49 2.59 -1.36
CA ILE A 39 12.97 2.37 0.00
C ILE A 39 11.87 3.39 0.33
N ILE A 40 12.10 4.67 0.04
CA ILE A 40 11.10 5.72 0.26
C ILE A 40 9.84 5.45 -0.57
N GLU A 41 10.01 5.10 -1.84
CA GLU A 41 8.89 4.81 -2.72
C GLU A 41 8.05 3.64 -2.20
N PHE A 42 8.68 2.54 -1.78
CA PHE A 42 7.97 1.39 -1.19
C PHE A 42 7.06 1.80 -0.03
N PHE A 43 7.55 2.69 0.85
CA PHE A 43 6.75 3.18 1.96
C PHE A 43 5.62 4.10 1.52
N LEU A 44 5.85 4.98 0.54
CA LEU A 44 4.79 5.82 -0.03
C LEU A 44 3.68 4.97 -0.65
N ILE A 45 4.05 3.92 -1.38
CA ILE A 45 3.13 2.97 -1.97
C ILE A 45 2.31 2.26 -0.88
N ALA A 46 2.98 1.76 0.15
CA ALA A 46 2.31 1.10 1.28
C ALA A 46 1.28 2.03 1.95
N ILE A 47 1.61 3.31 2.16
CA ILE A 47 0.71 4.31 2.72
C ILE A 47 -0.53 4.54 1.83
N VAL A 48 -0.34 4.69 0.52
CA VAL A 48 -1.43 4.88 -0.43
C VAL A 48 -2.36 3.66 -0.43
N GLN A 49 -1.80 2.46 -0.54
CA GLN A 49 -2.57 1.22 -0.57
C GLN A 49 -3.33 0.97 0.74
N TYR A 50 -2.68 1.22 1.88
CA TYR A 50 -3.31 1.17 3.20
C TYR A 50 -4.51 2.12 3.29
N THR A 51 -4.31 3.37 2.88
CA THR A 51 -5.35 4.41 2.92
C THR A 51 -6.55 4.03 2.06
N LEU A 52 -6.32 3.55 0.83
CA LEU A 52 -7.39 3.10 -0.06
C LEU A 52 -8.20 1.94 0.53
N ASN A 53 -7.53 0.95 1.12
CA ASN A 53 -8.22 -0.20 1.73
C ASN A 53 -9.02 0.18 2.97
N ILE A 54 -8.53 1.12 3.79
CA ILE A 54 -9.31 1.68 4.90
C ILE A 54 -10.56 2.37 4.38
N ILE A 55 -10.42 3.24 3.38
CA ILE A 55 -11.55 3.94 2.76
C ILE A 55 -12.56 2.92 2.23
N LYS A 56 -12.12 1.89 1.51
CA LYS A 56 -12.99 0.81 1.02
C LYS A 56 -13.68 0.04 2.14
N PHE A 57 -12.97 -0.28 3.22
CA PHE A 57 -13.54 -1.01 4.36
C PHE A 57 -14.72 -0.28 5.01
N PHE A 58 -14.62 1.04 5.13
CA PHE A 58 -15.69 1.88 5.71
C PHE A 58 -16.80 2.20 4.70
N ASN A 59 -16.61 1.98 3.41
CA ASN A 59 -17.62 2.24 2.40
C ASN A 59 -18.58 1.04 2.25
N LYS A 60 -19.88 1.30 2.40
CA LYS A 60 -20.95 0.30 2.25
C LYS A 60 -21.01 -0.38 0.87
N LYS A 61 -20.43 0.25 -0.17
CA LYS A 61 -20.36 -0.31 -1.53
C LYS A 61 -19.41 -1.50 -1.67
N TYR A 62 -18.49 -1.69 -0.72
CA TYR A 62 -17.47 -2.74 -0.80
C TYR A 62 -17.71 -3.81 0.27
N ILE A 63 -17.51 -5.07 -0.12
CA ILE A 63 -17.67 -6.21 0.79
C ILE A 63 -16.50 -6.20 1.80
N ARG A 64 -16.82 -6.41 3.08
CA ARG A 64 -15.83 -6.50 4.16
C ARG A 64 -15.32 -7.92 4.31
N THR A 65 -14.38 -8.31 3.44
CA THR A 65 -13.75 -9.63 3.49
C THR A 65 -12.74 -9.75 4.63
N ASP A 66 -12.51 -10.98 5.13
CA ASP A 66 -11.48 -11.23 6.13
C ASP A 66 -10.08 -10.95 5.58
N SER A 67 -9.84 -11.20 4.29
CA SER A 67 -8.60 -10.81 3.61
C SER A 67 -8.31 -9.30 3.76
N ARG A 68 -9.32 -8.43 3.61
CA ARG A 68 -9.13 -6.98 3.83
C ARG A 68 -8.81 -6.66 5.29
N LYS A 69 -9.42 -7.36 6.26
CA LYS A 69 -9.10 -7.16 7.69
C LYS A 69 -7.65 -7.53 8.00
N VAL A 70 -7.20 -8.69 7.52
CA VAL A 70 -5.81 -9.15 7.67
C VAL A 70 -4.84 -8.18 7.02
N TYR A 71 -5.13 -7.78 5.77
CA TYR A 71 -4.33 -6.79 5.06
C TYR A 71 -4.21 -5.48 5.85
N MET A 72 -5.33 -4.94 6.33
CA MET A 72 -5.33 -3.69 7.09
C MET A 72 -4.52 -3.83 8.36
N PHE A 73 -4.68 -4.92 9.12
CA PHE A 73 -3.92 -5.15 10.36
C PHE A 73 -2.40 -5.17 10.11
N LEU A 74 -1.94 -5.95 9.13
CA LEU A 74 -0.52 -6.03 8.78
C LEU A 74 0.00 -4.71 8.21
N SER A 75 -0.79 -4.05 7.36
CA SER A 75 -0.43 -2.75 6.79
C SER A 75 -0.39 -1.64 7.83
N THR A 76 -1.26 -1.67 8.85
CA THR A 76 -1.21 -0.75 9.98
C THR A 76 0.13 -0.87 10.71
N TYR A 77 0.60 -2.10 10.95
CA TYR A 77 1.88 -2.34 11.60
C TYR A 77 3.06 -1.72 10.81
N VAL A 78 3.05 -1.87 9.48
CA VAL A 78 4.06 -1.26 8.61
C VAL A 78 3.96 0.26 8.60
N VAL A 79 2.78 0.81 8.28
CA VAL A 79 2.59 2.25 8.08
C VAL A 79 2.80 3.03 9.37
N ILE A 80 2.18 2.60 10.47
CA ILE A 80 2.38 3.25 11.78
C ILE A 80 3.82 3.06 12.25
N GLY A 81 4.39 1.88 12.02
CA GLY A 81 5.78 1.59 12.34
C GLY A 81 6.74 2.61 11.72
N VAL A 82 6.59 2.86 10.42
CA VAL A 82 7.39 3.84 9.69
C VAL A 82 7.20 5.25 10.23
N PHE A 83 5.97 5.65 10.54
CA PHE A 83 5.74 6.97 11.15
C PHE A 83 6.43 7.12 12.50
N ILE A 84 6.39 6.09 13.35
CA ILE A 84 7.09 6.10 14.63
C ILE A 84 8.60 6.20 14.42
N TRP A 85 9.16 5.47 13.45
CA TRP A 85 10.58 5.55 13.11
C TRP A 85 10.99 6.96 12.67
N ILE A 86 10.22 7.58 11.76
CA ILE A 86 10.46 8.95 11.31
C ILE A 86 10.43 9.91 12.49
N LEU A 87 9.43 9.80 13.37
CA LEU A 87 9.34 10.64 14.57
C LEU A 87 10.52 10.41 15.52
N ALA A 88 10.95 9.15 15.71
CA ALA A 88 12.11 8.82 16.53
C ALA A 88 13.41 9.44 15.96
N CYS A 89 13.58 9.46 14.64
CA CYS A 89 14.66 10.14 13.96
C CYS A 89 14.60 11.67 14.16
N VAL A 90 13.43 12.28 13.98
CA VAL A 90 13.23 13.74 14.12
C VAL A 90 13.46 14.22 15.55
N PHE A 91 12.98 13.47 16.54
CA PHE A 91 13.13 13.81 17.96
C PHE A 91 14.38 13.21 18.62
N TYR A 92 15.27 12.58 17.85
CA TYR A 92 16.52 11.96 18.32
C TYR A 92 16.36 10.95 19.47
N VAL A 93 15.26 10.18 19.46
CA VAL A 93 15.00 9.15 20.49
C VAL A 93 15.76 7.86 20.12
N LYS A 94 17.03 7.79 20.51
CA LYS A 94 17.98 6.74 20.09
C LYS A 94 17.46 5.31 20.23
N SER A 95 16.96 4.92 21.40
CA SER A 95 16.49 3.54 21.64
C SER A 95 15.33 3.13 20.73
N LEU A 96 14.41 4.08 20.46
CA LEU A 96 13.26 3.85 19.59
C LEU A 96 13.68 3.80 18.12
N LYS A 97 14.60 4.68 17.73
CA LYS A 97 15.21 4.68 16.40
C LYS A 97 15.85 3.33 16.09
N ASP A 98 16.74 2.85 16.97
CA ASP A 98 17.53 1.64 16.72
C ASP A 98 16.63 0.38 16.57
N ILE A 99 15.59 0.25 17.42
CA ILE A 99 14.62 -0.85 17.32
C ILE A 99 13.86 -0.79 15.98
N PHE A 100 13.37 0.39 15.62
CA PHE A 100 12.55 0.56 14.44
C PHE A 100 13.35 0.48 13.13
N GLU A 101 14.63 0.86 13.16
CA GLU A 101 15.56 0.71 12.04
C GLU A 101 15.77 -0.77 11.67
N ILE A 102 15.79 -1.68 12.65
CA ILE A 102 15.80 -3.13 12.39
C ILE A 102 14.47 -3.58 11.77
N LEU A 103 13.34 -3.05 12.27
CA LEU A 103 12.01 -3.40 11.76
C LEU A 103 11.78 -2.93 10.31
N VAL A 104 12.41 -1.83 9.89
CA VAL A 104 12.38 -1.34 8.50
C VAL A 104 12.81 -2.43 7.51
N PHE A 105 13.81 -3.25 7.84
CA PHE A 105 14.21 -4.38 6.98
C PHE A 105 13.12 -5.45 6.87
N THR A 106 12.41 -5.73 7.97
CA THR A 106 11.28 -6.67 7.94
C THR A 106 10.13 -6.10 7.10
N TRP A 107 9.90 -4.79 7.19
CA TRP A 107 8.87 -4.11 6.40
C TRP A 107 9.22 -4.04 4.92
N LEU A 108 10.50 -3.95 4.55
CA LEU A 108 10.93 -4.02 3.15
C LEU A 108 10.54 -5.36 2.50
N ILE A 109 10.58 -6.46 3.26
CA ILE A 109 10.14 -7.77 2.78
C ILE A 109 8.59 -7.87 2.78
N LEU A 110 7.95 -7.32 3.80
CA LEU A 110 6.49 -7.42 3.96
C LEU A 110 5.73 -6.51 2.97
N SER A 111 6.30 -5.37 2.59
CA SER A 111 5.64 -4.37 1.73
C SER A 111 5.25 -4.91 0.34
N PRO A 112 6.13 -5.63 -0.40
CA PRO A 112 5.74 -6.29 -1.65
C PRO A 112 4.56 -7.26 -1.49
N ILE A 113 4.54 -8.05 -0.42
CA ILE A 113 3.46 -9.01 -0.14
C ILE A 113 2.14 -8.28 0.09
N LEU A 114 2.18 -7.19 0.87
CA LEU A 114 1.02 -6.36 1.13
C LEU A 114 0.53 -5.67 -0.15
N ILE A 115 1.43 -5.16 -0.99
CA ILE A 115 1.07 -4.56 -2.28
C ILE A 115 0.32 -5.58 -3.14
N LEU A 116 0.83 -6.81 -3.28
CA LEU A 116 0.15 -7.89 -4.02
C LEU A 116 -1.22 -8.21 -3.42
N GLN A 117 -1.31 -8.34 -2.09
CA GLN A 117 -2.59 -8.59 -1.42
C GLN A 117 -3.60 -7.47 -1.66
N SER A 118 -3.17 -6.20 -1.62
CA SER A 118 -4.00 -5.04 -1.92
C SER A 118 -4.53 -5.07 -3.37
N LEU A 119 -3.69 -5.47 -4.32
CA LEU A 119 -4.09 -5.62 -5.72
C LEU A 119 -5.12 -6.73 -5.91
N CYS A 120 -4.92 -7.88 -5.26
CA CYS A 120 -5.90 -8.97 -5.28
C CYS A 120 -7.25 -8.54 -4.70
N ILE A 121 -7.25 -7.78 -3.59
CA ILE A 121 -8.48 -7.23 -3.00
C ILE A 121 -9.19 -6.31 -4.00
N SER A 122 -8.46 -5.39 -4.64
CA SER A 122 -9.03 -4.46 -5.60
C SER A 122 -9.53 -5.12 -6.88
N PHE A 123 -8.86 -6.17 -7.36
CA PHE A 123 -9.35 -6.97 -8.49
C PHE A 123 -10.66 -7.68 -8.14
N PHE A 124 -10.75 -8.27 -6.95
CA PHE A 124 -11.98 -8.90 -6.46
C PHE A 124 -13.12 -7.89 -6.27
N ASP A 125 -12.80 -6.68 -5.81
CA ASP A 125 -13.77 -5.59 -5.71
C ASP A 125 -14.32 -5.17 -7.08
N ALA A 126 -13.50 -5.19 -8.14
CA ALA A 126 -13.93 -4.84 -9.50
C ALA A 126 -14.93 -5.88 -10.03
N ASN A 127 -14.60 -7.18 -9.91
CA ASN A 127 -15.45 -8.26 -10.40
C ASN A 127 -16.82 -8.30 -9.69
N ASN A 128 -16.85 -8.16 -8.36
CA ASN A 128 -18.12 -8.16 -7.62
C ASN A 128 -19.00 -6.94 -7.95
N ASN A 129 -18.41 -5.79 -8.24
CA ASN A 129 -19.20 -4.62 -8.65
C ASN A 129 -19.79 -4.80 -10.06
N GLU A 130 -19.10 -5.49 -10.96
CA GLU A 130 -19.64 -5.85 -12.27
C GLU A 130 -20.77 -6.88 -12.17
N GLU A 131 -20.64 -7.90 -11.32
CA GLU A 131 -21.69 -8.89 -11.08
C GLU A 131 -22.96 -8.24 -10.50
N VAL A 132 -22.82 -7.36 -9.49
CA VAL A 132 -23.96 -6.63 -8.90
C VAL A 132 -24.61 -5.67 -9.92
N ILE A 133 -23.85 -5.08 -10.84
CA ILE A 133 -24.42 -4.23 -11.91
C ILE A 133 -25.17 -5.10 -12.93
N ASN A 134 -24.62 -6.24 -13.32
CA ASN A 134 -25.22 -7.15 -14.30
C ASN A 134 -26.49 -7.84 -13.79
N GLU A 135 -26.56 -8.19 -12.49
CA GLU A 135 -27.79 -8.72 -11.87
C GLU A 135 -28.93 -7.69 -11.88
N ASN A 136 -28.63 -6.40 -11.70
CA ASN A 136 -29.63 -5.33 -11.71
C ASN A 136 -30.10 -4.92 -13.11
N ILE A 137 -29.39 -5.30 -14.18
CA ILE A 137 -29.78 -5.03 -15.57
C ILE A 137 -30.64 -6.17 -16.14
N ASN A 138 -30.47 -7.39 -15.62
CA ASN A 138 -31.18 -8.59 -16.08
C ASN A 138 -32.47 -8.87 -15.29
N HIS A 139 -32.94 -7.92 -14.48
CA HIS A 139 -34.13 -8.04 -13.63
C HIS A 139 -35.10 -6.88 -13.86
#